data_AF-A0A238W5N4-F1
#
_entry.id   AF-A0A238W5N4-F1
#
_cell.length_a   1.000
_cell.length_b   1.000
_cell.length_c   1.000
_cell.angle_alpha   90.00
_cell.angle_beta   90.00
_cell.angle_gamma   90.00
#
_symmetry.space_group_name_H-M   'P 1'
#
loop_
_entity.id
_entity.type
_entity.pdbx_description
1 polymer ?
#
loop_
_entity_poly.entity_id
_entity_poly.type
_entity_poly.pdbx_seq_one_letter_code
_entity_poly.pdbx_strand_id
1 'polypeptide(L)'
;MRSRRVGALAAMVSLVLALLAPAAAAGVVPRGPDECAASLDCTAEEINLMSMPERAELVRGMPEGPAVELLPGYQSRWRNIEGVIAFLDYYSLGEPGSWISYVDAGIIEGIERGIALARGEGTDDFGNPGSVLWAEYLTRLAGGELEGRAAHDEAWSVAEQAATEQGG
;
A
#
# COMPACT_ATOMS: atom_id res chain seq x y z
N MET A 1 62.88 -26.69 -0.35
CA MET A 1 62.24 -25.41 0.05
C MET A 1 61.22 -24.82 -0.97
N ARG A 2 60.95 -25.46 -2.13
CA ARG A 2 60.06 -24.92 -3.18
C ARG A 2 58.56 -25.24 -2.98
N SER A 3 58.23 -26.31 -2.25
CA SER A 3 56.85 -26.81 -2.09
C SER A 3 55.97 -26.04 -1.08
N ARG A 4 56.57 -25.31 -0.13
CA ARG A 4 55.82 -24.57 0.91
C ARG A 4 55.22 -23.24 0.43
N ARG A 5 55.72 -22.67 -0.67
CA ARG A 5 55.26 -21.37 -1.19
C ARG A 5 53.98 -21.47 -2.03
N VAL A 6 53.71 -22.64 -2.61
CA VAL A 6 52.52 -22.87 -3.46
C VAL A 6 51.26 -23.06 -2.60
N GLY A 7 51.37 -23.71 -1.44
CA GLY A 7 50.23 -23.90 -0.54
C GLY A 7 49.69 -22.62 0.10
N ALA A 8 50.57 -21.65 0.37
CA ALA A 8 50.18 -20.38 1.00
C ALA A 8 49.41 -19.45 0.04
N LEU A 9 49.73 -19.48 -1.26
CA LEU A 9 49.00 -18.70 -2.28
C LEU A 9 47.62 -19.28 -2.59
N ALA A 10 47.50 -20.62 -2.63
CA ALA A 10 46.21 -21.27 -2.84
C ALA A 10 45.23 -21.02 -1.68
N ALA A 11 45.70 -21.04 -0.43
CA ALA A 11 44.88 -20.75 0.75
C ALA A 11 44.40 -19.29 0.80
N MET A 12 45.20 -18.34 0.29
CA MET A 12 44.85 -16.91 0.28
C MET A 12 43.81 -16.57 -0.79
N VAL A 13 43.87 -17.23 -1.96
CA VAL A 13 42.88 -17.04 -3.04
C VAL A 13 41.50 -17.58 -2.66
N SER A 14 41.44 -18.70 -1.93
CA SER A 14 40.18 -19.25 -1.42
C SER A 14 39.53 -18.36 -0.35
N LEU A 15 40.32 -17.62 0.44
CA LEU A 15 39.80 -16.71 1.46
C LEU A 15 39.23 -15.41 0.86
N VAL A 16 39.81 -14.92 -0.24
CA VAL A 16 39.35 -13.72 -0.94
C VAL A 16 38.07 -13.98 -1.76
N LEU A 17 37.89 -15.18 -2.31
CA LEU A 17 36.67 -15.57 -3.02
C LEU A 17 35.45 -15.74 -2.08
N ALA A 18 35.67 -16.07 -0.81
CA ALA A 18 34.59 -16.14 0.18
C ALA A 18 34.10 -14.76 0.67
N LEU A 19 34.93 -13.72 0.56
CA LEU A 19 34.59 -12.33 0.90
C LEU A 19 33.89 -11.57 -0.24
N LEU A 20 33.80 -12.18 -1.43
CA LEU A 20 33.10 -11.66 -2.60
C LEU A 20 31.74 -12.36 -2.82
N ALA A 21 31.28 -13.18 -1.87
CA ALA A 21 29.90 -13.61 -1.89
C ALA A 21 29.04 -12.34 -1.79
N PRO A 22 28.19 -12.02 -2.79
CA PRO A 22 27.23 -10.96 -2.62
C PRO A 22 26.44 -11.33 -1.37
N ALA A 23 26.42 -10.42 -0.39
CA ALA A 23 25.40 -10.50 0.64
C ALA A 23 24.09 -10.59 -0.14
N ALA A 24 23.47 -11.76 -0.14
CA ALA A 24 22.13 -11.91 -0.64
C ALA A 24 21.35 -10.88 0.17
N ALA A 25 20.98 -9.76 -0.47
CA ALA A 25 20.04 -8.84 0.12
C ALA A 25 18.88 -9.73 0.52
N ALA A 26 18.64 -9.86 1.83
CA ALA A 26 17.44 -10.49 2.30
C ALA A 26 16.33 -9.66 1.67
N GLY A 27 15.74 -10.17 0.57
CA GLY A 27 14.64 -9.51 -0.08
C GLY A 27 13.57 -9.39 0.99
N VAL A 28 13.21 -8.16 1.35
CA VAL A 28 12.02 -7.93 2.14
C VAL A 28 10.91 -8.57 1.33
N VAL A 29 10.33 -9.65 1.83
CA VAL A 29 9.18 -10.28 1.21
C VAL A 29 8.09 -9.21 1.26
N PRO A 30 7.55 -8.76 0.12
CA PRO A 30 6.47 -7.77 0.13
C PRO A 30 5.32 -8.29 0.98
N ARG A 31 4.75 -7.40 1.79
CA ARG A 31 3.60 -7.73 2.64
C ARG A 31 2.40 -8.07 1.75
N GLY A 32 1.64 -9.06 2.21
CA GLY A 32 0.42 -9.49 1.53
C GLY A 32 -0.76 -8.56 1.82
N PRO A 33 -1.86 -8.69 1.05
CA PRO A 33 -3.04 -7.86 1.24
C PRO A 33 -3.65 -7.97 2.65
N ASP A 34 -3.71 -9.18 3.22
CA ASP A 34 -4.23 -9.40 4.58
C ASP A 34 -3.40 -8.68 5.65
N GLU A 35 -2.07 -8.62 5.47
CA GLU A 35 -1.18 -7.96 6.41
C GLU A 35 -1.37 -6.44 6.34
N CYS A 36 -1.41 -5.87 5.13
CA CYS A 36 -1.68 -4.44 4.92
C CYS A 36 -3.05 -4.03 5.46
N ALA A 37 -4.09 -4.81 5.18
CA ALA A 37 -5.45 -4.54 5.65
C ALA A 37 -5.55 -4.54 7.19
N ALA A 38 -4.72 -5.33 7.86
CA ALA A 38 -4.70 -5.43 9.31
C ALA A 38 -3.85 -4.33 9.97
N SER A 39 -2.74 -3.93 9.35
CA SER A 39 -1.78 -2.99 9.96
C SER A 39 -2.05 -1.53 9.61
N LEU A 40 -2.68 -1.27 8.46
CA LEU A 40 -2.97 0.07 7.95
C LEU A 40 -1.75 1.00 7.84
N ASP A 41 -0.61 0.43 7.45
CA ASP A 41 0.68 1.10 7.34
C ASP A 41 1.50 0.59 6.13
N CYS A 42 0.85 0.05 5.10
CA CYS A 42 1.48 -0.24 3.81
C CYS A 42 1.65 1.02 2.98
N THR A 43 2.86 1.21 2.45
CA THR A 43 3.13 2.36 1.57
C THR A 43 2.64 2.10 0.15
N ALA A 44 2.50 3.17 -0.63
CA ALA A 44 2.17 3.09 -2.04
C ALA A 44 3.18 2.23 -2.81
N GLU A 45 4.47 2.22 -2.43
CA GLU A 45 5.48 1.34 -3.03
C GLU A 45 5.21 -0.14 -2.75
N GLU A 46 4.76 -0.49 -1.54
CA GLU A 46 4.40 -1.87 -1.21
C GLU A 46 3.15 -2.30 -1.96
N ILE A 47 2.12 -1.45 -2.00
CA ILE A 47 0.87 -1.70 -2.75
C ILE A 47 1.15 -1.75 -4.26
N ASN A 48 2.09 -0.95 -4.76
CA ASN A 48 2.50 -0.97 -6.16
C ASN A 48 3.10 -2.33 -6.60
N LEU A 49 3.58 -3.14 -5.67
CA LEU A 49 4.06 -4.50 -5.96
C LEU A 49 2.91 -5.52 -6.04
N MET A 50 1.71 -5.18 -5.54
CA MET A 50 0.54 -6.03 -5.60
C MET A 50 -0.10 -6.01 -6.99
N SER A 51 -0.57 -7.18 -7.42
CA SER A 51 -1.48 -7.34 -8.55
C SER A 51 -2.87 -6.75 -8.25
N MET A 52 -3.66 -6.47 -9.28
CA MET A 52 -5.04 -5.98 -9.12
C MET A 52 -5.91 -6.93 -8.26
N PRO A 53 -5.84 -8.27 -8.41
CA PRO A 53 -6.55 -9.18 -7.51
C PRO A 53 -6.15 -9.04 -6.03
N GLU A 54 -4.84 -8.92 -5.74
CA GLU A 54 -4.36 -8.71 -4.37
C GLU A 54 -4.84 -7.38 -3.80
N ARG A 55 -4.88 -6.31 -4.61
CA ARG A 55 -5.46 -5.02 -4.18
C ARG A 55 -6.94 -5.11 -3.88
N ALA A 56 -7.68 -5.89 -4.66
CA ALA A 56 -9.09 -6.14 -4.36
C ALA A 56 -9.29 -6.89 -3.04
N GLU A 57 -8.37 -7.79 -2.68
CA GLU A 57 -8.36 -8.45 -1.36
C GLU A 57 -8.06 -7.45 -0.24
N LEU A 58 -7.04 -6.60 -0.41
CA LEU A 58 -6.70 -5.53 0.53
C LEU A 58 -7.88 -4.58 0.78
N VAL A 59 -8.52 -4.06 -0.28
CA VAL A 59 -9.67 -3.15 -0.15
C VAL A 59 -10.87 -3.81 0.52
N ARG A 60 -11.07 -5.13 0.35
CA ARG A 60 -12.13 -5.88 1.08
C ARG A 60 -11.77 -6.13 2.54
N GLY A 61 -10.50 -6.32 2.86
CA GLY A 61 -10.03 -6.56 4.23
C GLY A 61 -10.18 -5.33 5.13
N MET A 62 -9.94 -4.12 4.61
CA MET A 62 -10.01 -2.88 5.40
C MET A 62 -11.37 -2.66 6.11
N PRO A 63 -12.52 -2.80 5.44
CA PRO A 63 -13.81 -2.60 6.08
C PRO A 63 -14.29 -3.81 6.88
N GLU A 64 -13.78 -5.02 6.63
CA GLU A 64 -14.06 -6.20 7.44
C GLU A 64 -13.32 -6.18 8.80
N GLY A 65 -12.28 -5.35 8.93
CA GLY A 65 -11.55 -5.13 10.16
C GLY A 65 -11.59 -3.66 10.62
N PRO A 66 -10.46 -2.93 10.55
CA PRO A 66 -10.31 -1.59 11.13
C PRO A 66 -11.41 -0.56 10.86
N ALA A 67 -11.90 -0.44 9.62
CA ALA A 67 -12.86 0.62 9.29
C ALA A 67 -14.28 0.33 9.80
N VAL A 68 -14.59 -0.91 10.22
CA VAL A 68 -15.90 -1.24 10.80
C VAL A 68 -16.14 -0.52 12.13
N GLU A 69 -15.07 -0.22 12.87
CA GLU A 69 -15.14 0.48 14.16
C GLU A 69 -15.54 1.95 13.97
N LEU A 70 -15.10 2.56 12.88
CA LEU A 70 -15.45 3.94 12.54
C LEU A 70 -16.88 4.05 11.99
N LEU A 71 -17.27 3.12 11.12
CA LEU A 71 -18.51 3.20 10.34
C LEU A 71 -19.23 1.84 10.26
N PRO A 72 -19.92 1.41 11.33
CA PRO A 72 -20.65 0.14 11.35
C PRO A 72 -21.69 0.06 10.22
N GLY A 73 -21.62 -1.00 9.41
CA GLY A 73 -22.56 -1.23 8.30
C GLY A 73 -22.27 -0.45 7.01
N TYR A 74 -21.18 0.32 6.94
CA TYR A 74 -20.85 1.17 5.79
C TYR A 74 -20.01 0.48 4.69
N GLN A 75 -20.00 -0.87 4.70
CA GLN A 75 -19.23 -1.74 3.80
C GLN A 75 -19.49 -1.49 2.30
N SER A 76 -20.71 -1.09 1.95
CA SER A 76 -21.15 -1.00 0.56
C SER A 76 -20.46 0.08 -0.28
N ARG A 77 -19.78 1.07 0.34
CA ARG A 77 -19.23 2.22 -0.39
C ARG A 77 -17.83 1.99 -0.95
N TRP A 78 -17.08 1.05 -0.40
CA TRP A 78 -15.78 0.61 -0.95
C TRP A 78 -15.91 -0.15 -2.28
N ARG A 79 -17.14 -0.59 -2.61
CA ARG A 79 -17.45 -1.26 -3.88
C ARG A 79 -17.12 -0.44 -5.12
N ASN A 80 -17.11 0.89 -5.03
CA ASN A 80 -16.70 1.74 -6.14
C ASN A 80 -15.20 1.53 -6.46
N ILE A 81 -14.36 1.46 -5.43
CA ILE A 81 -12.92 1.19 -5.56
C ILE A 81 -12.71 -0.23 -6.08
N GLU A 82 -13.41 -1.23 -5.51
CA GLU A 82 -13.38 -2.60 -6.04
C GLU A 82 -13.79 -2.67 -7.53
N GLY A 83 -14.76 -1.84 -7.94
CA GLY A 83 -15.21 -1.75 -9.34
C GLY A 83 -14.13 -1.21 -10.27
N VAL A 84 -13.36 -0.20 -9.83
CA VAL A 84 -12.20 0.32 -10.57
C VAL A 84 -11.13 -0.75 -10.69
N ILE A 85 -10.77 -1.42 -9.60
CA ILE A 85 -9.77 -2.49 -9.58
C ILE A 85 -10.20 -3.64 -10.51
N ALA A 86 -11.46 -4.06 -10.44
CA ALA A 86 -12.00 -5.11 -11.30
C ALA A 86 -11.99 -4.71 -12.79
N PHE A 87 -12.23 -3.43 -13.11
CA PHE A 87 -12.09 -2.93 -14.47
C PHE A 87 -10.63 -2.98 -14.94
N LEU A 88 -9.67 -2.56 -14.10
CA LEU A 88 -8.25 -2.60 -14.43
C LEU A 88 -7.78 -4.04 -14.67
N ASP A 89 -8.15 -4.97 -13.79
CA ASP A 89 -7.87 -6.40 -13.91
C ASP A 89 -8.43 -6.99 -15.21
N TYR A 90 -9.71 -6.72 -15.51
CA TYR A 90 -10.38 -7.22 -16.70
C TYR A 90 -9.69 -6.80 -18.00
N TYR A 91 -9.12 -5.59 -18.05
CA TYR A 91 -8.39 -5.08 -19.21
C TYR A 91 -6.86 -5.31 -19.12
N SER A 92 -6.37 -6.04 -18.11
CA SER A 92 -4.94 -6.26 -17.86
C SER A 92 -4.15 -4.94 -17.79
N LEU A 93 -4.73 -3.97 -17.10
CA LEU A 93 -4.12 -2.69 -16.76
C LEU A 93 -3.62 -2.72 -15.31
N GLY A 94 -2.64 -1.89 -14.99
CA GLY A 94 -2.14 -1.78 -13.62
C GLY A 94 -1.13 -2.85 -13.21
N GLU A 95 -0.40 -3.43 -14.17
CA GLU A 95 0.76 -4.28 -13.86
C GLU A 95 1.72 -3.55 -12.90
N PRO A 96 2.32 -4.24 -11.92
CA PRO A 96 3.23 -3.63 -10.95
C PRO A 96 4.30 -2.75 -11.60
N GLY A 97 4.47 -1.54 -11.06
CA GLY A 97 5.43 -0.54 -11.59
C GLY A 97 4.98 0.20 -12.85
N SER A 98 3.79 -0.08 -13.40
CA SER A 98 3.18 0.78 -14.41
C SER A 98 2.66 2.10 -13.79
N TRP A 99 2.49 3.14 -14.60
CA TRP A 99 1.89 4.40 -14.12
C TRP A 99 0.50 4.19 -13.49
N ILE A 100 -0.34 3.35 -14.11
CA ILE A 100 -1.66 3.00 -13.56
C ILE A 100 -1.53 2.34 -12.18
N SER A 101 -0.53 1.46 -12.02
CA SER A 101 -0.24 0.79 -10.75
C SER A 101 0.13 1.79 -9.66
N TYR A 102 0.98 2.79 -9.96
CA TYR A 102 1.33 3.84 -9.00
C TYR A 102 0.13 4.72 -8.60
N VAL A 103 -0.70 5.10 -9.58
CA VAL A 103 -1.91 5.88 -9.32
C VAL A 103 -2.86 5.14 -8.39
N ASP A 104 -3.22 3.90 -8.75
CA ASP A 104 -4.13 3.10 -7.93
C ASP A 104 -3.53 2.77 -6.55
N ALA A 105 -2.21 2.57 -6.46
CA ALA A 105 -1.53 2.36 -5.18
C ALA A 105 -1.58 3.60 -4.28
N GLY A 106 -1.40 4.81 -4.84
CA GLY A 106 -1.55 6.07 -4.10
C GLY A 106 -2.97 6.28 -3.58
N ILE A 107 -3.99 5.89 -4.35
CA ILE A 107 -5.39 5.94 -3.91
C ILE A 107 -5.62 4.98 -2.73
N ILE A 108 -5.16 3.73 -2.85
CA ILE A 108 -5.35 2.72 -1.80
C ILE A 108 -4.56 3.08 -0.54
N GLU A 109 -3.32 3.56 -0.65
CA GLU A 109 -2.54 4.07 0.49
C GLU A 109 -3.30 5.21 1.19
N GLY A 110 -3.84 6.16 0.42
CA GLY A 110 -4.63 7.26 0.97
C GLY A 110 -5.83 6.78 1.77
N ILE A 111 -6.53 5.76 1.28
CA ILE A 111 -7.67 5.15 1.99
C ILE A 111 -7.19 4.43 3.26
N GLU A 112 -6.22 3.53 3.11
CA GLU A 112 -5.65 2.70 4.18
C GLU A 112 -5.18 3.58 5.35
N ARG A 113 -4.31 4.54 5.03
CA ARG A 113 -3.71 5.44 5.99
C ARG A 113 -4.74 6.43 6.54
N GLY A 114 -5.70 6.86 5.72
CA GLY A 114 -6.83 7.68 6.18
C GLY A 114 -7.71 6.98 7.23
N ILE A 115 -7.93 5.67 7.10
CA ILE A 115 -8.61 4.86 8.13
C ILE A 115 -7.81 4.87 9.44
N ALA A 116 -6.50 4.62 9.37
CA ALA A 116 -5.65 4.62 10.55
C ALA A 116 -5.67 5.98 11.27
N LEU A 117 -5.51 7.08 10.52
CA LEU A 117 -5.55 8.44 11.05
C LEU A 117 -6.91 8.77 11.68
N ALA A 118 -8.03 8.38 11.07
CA ALA A 118 -9.36 8.57 11.66
C ALA A 118 -9.57 7.77 12.95
N ARG A 119 -8.89 6.62 13.11
CA ARG A 119 -8.87 5.83 14.36
C ARG A 119 -7.91 6.40 15.40
N GLY A 120 -7.11 7.41 15.06
CA GLY A 120 -6.04 7.91 15.92
C GLY A 120 -4.84 6.97 16.01
N GLU A 121 -4.66 6.09 15.03
CA GLU A 121 -3.57 5.13 14.93
C GLU A 121 -2.46 5.66 14.02
N GLY A 122 -1.27 5.86 14.59
CA GLY A 122 -0.14 6.47 13.90
C GLY A 122 -0.34 7.97 13.62
N THR A 123 0.70 8.62 13.11
CA THR A 123 0.70 10.08 12.85
C THR A 123 1.28 10.48 11.51
N ASP A 124 1.90 9.56 10.79
CA ASP A 124 2.35 9.82 9.42
C ASP A 124 1.20 9.65 8.43
N ASP A 125 1.36 10.26 7.27
CA ASP A 125 0.50 10.16 6.09
C ASP A 125 1.27 9.59 4.89
N PHE A 126 2.51 9.14 5.12
CA PHE A 126 3.51 8.77 4.11
C PHE A 126 3.78 9.85 3.04
N GLY A 127 3.43 11.11 3.32
CA GLY A 127 3.50 12.20 2.37
C GLY A 127 2.35 12.23 1.37
N ASN A 128 1.35 11.36 1.51
CA ASN A 128 0.16 11.31 0.69
C ASN A 128 -0.93 12.25 1.25
N PRO A 129 -1.19 13.40 0.61
CA PRO A 129 -2.18 14.36 1.11
C PRO A 129 -3.60 13.79 1.13
N GLY A 130 -3.87 12.78 0.30
CA GLY A 130 -5.13 12.04 0.31
C GLY A 130 -5.42 11.36 1.64
N SER A 131 -4.41 10.86 2.35
CA SER A 131 -4.56 10.19 3.65
C SER A 131 -5.27 11.06 4.68
N VAL A 132 -4.86 12.33 4.78
CA VAL A 132 -5.47 13.29 5.73
C VAL A 132 -6.91 13.61 5.34
N LEU A 133 -7.18 13.75 4.04
CA LEU A 133 -8.51 14.06 3.53
C LEU A 133 -9.47 12.88 3.66
N TRP A 134 -8.99 11.65 3.49
CA TRP A 134 -9.75 10.44 3.78
C TRP A 134 -10.08 10.33 5.27
N ALA A 135 -9.14 10.65 6.16
CA ALA A 135 -9.39 10.67 7.59
C ALA A 135 -10.48 11.70 7.97
N GLU A 136 -10.41 12.90 7.40
CA GLU A 136 -11.43 13.93 7.58
C GLU A 136 -12.79 13.48 7.05
N TYR A 137 -12.84 12.93 5.84
CA TYR A 137 -14.04 12.40 5.22
C TYR A 137 -14.70 11.34 6.12
N LEU A 138 -13.94 10.35 6.59
CA LEU A 138 -14.44 9.27 7.45
C LEU A 138 -14.97 9.80 8.78
N THR A 139 -14.27 10.77 9.37
CA THR A 139 -14.68 11.40 10.65
C THR A 139 -15.98 12.19 10.48
N ARG A 140 -16.08 13.04 9.46
CA ARG A 140 -17.29 13.82 9.15
C ARG A 140 -18.46 12.92 8.80
N LEU A 141 -18.19 11.84 8.09
CA LEU A 141 -19.19 10.84 7.76
C LEU A 141 -19.74 10.15 9.03
N ALA A 142 -18.87 9.74 9.94
CA ALA A 142 -19.27 9.13 11.22
C ALA A 142 -20.06 10.12 12.09
N GLY A 143 -19.76 11.42 11.99
CA GLY A 143 -20.48 12.50 12.64
C GLY A 143 -21.85 12.85 12.02
N GLY A 144 -22.23 12.23 10.89
CA GLY A 144 -23.48 12.53 10.19
C GLY A 144 -23.46 13.82 9.36
N GLU A 145 -22.29 14.40 9.12
CA GLU A 145 -22.16 15.68 8.38
C GLU A 145 -22.28 15.50 6.86
N LEU A 146 -22.19 14.25 6.37
CA LEU A 146 -22.19 13.90 4.94
C LEU A 146 -23.45 13.13 4.51
N GLU A 147 -24.59 13.35 5.17
CA GLU A 147 -25.88 12.73 4.80
C GLU A 147 -26.39 13.21 3.43
N GLY A 148 -26.04 14.43 3.04
CA GLY A 148 -26.38 14.99 1.73
C GLY A 148 -25.45 14.48 0.63
N ARG A 149 -26.03 13.99 -0.48
CA ARG A 149 -25.26 13.47 -1.63
C ARG A 149 -24.20 14.45 -2.14
N ALA A 150 -24.52 15.73 -2.27
CA ALA A 150 -23.58 16.72 -2.79
C ALA A 150 -22.35 16.89 -1.88
N ALA A 151 -22.56 17.05 -0.57
CA ALA A 151 -21.48 17.20 0.39
C ALA A 151 -20.64 15.92 0.50
N HIS A 152 -21.28 14.76 0.45
CA HIS A 152 -20.61 13.46 0.38
C HIS A 152 -19.72 13.35 -0.86
N ASP A 153 -20.28 13.60 -2.05
CA ASP A 153 -19.58 13.40 -3.32
C ASP A 153 -18.41 14.38 -3.46
N GLU A 154 -18.58 15.62 -3.01
CA GLU A 154 -17.50 16.60 -2.95
C GLU A 154 -16.35 16.12 -2.06
N ALA A 155 -16.64 15.76 -0.80
CA ALA A 155 -15.61 15.31 0.14
C ALA A 155 -14.88 14.04 -0.34
N TRP A 156 -15.62 13.08 -0.91
CA TRP A 156 -15.03 11.88 -1.54
C TRP A 156 -14.10 12.27 -2.69
N SER A 157 -14.58 13.08 -3.63
CA SER A 157 -13.82 13.43 -4.83
C SER A 157 -12.52 14.18 -4.52
N VAL A 158 -12.54 15.04 -3.49
CA VAL A 158 -11.35 15.78 -3.05
C VAL A 158 -10.31 14.84 -2.44
N ALA A 159 -10.73 13.89 -1.59
CA ALA A 159 -9.82 12.92 -1.00
C ALA A 159 -9.21 11.98 -2.05
N GLU A 160 -10.04 11.48 -2.97
CA GLU A 160 -9.62 10.60 -4.07
C GLU A 160 -8.66 11.31 -5.04
N GLN A 161 -8.96 12.55 -5.44
CA GLN A 161 -8.10 13.34 -6.33
C GLN A 161 -6.73 13.60 -5.70
N ALA A 162 -6.69 13.99 -4.43
CA ALA A 162 -5.43 14.22 -3.73
C ALA A 162 -4.58 12.94 -3.62
N ALA A 163 -5.21 11.79 -3.39
CA ALA A 163 -4.53 10.49 -3.36
C ALA A 163 -4.07 10.04 -4.76
N THR A 164 -4.81 10.40 -5.81
CA THR A 164 -4.46 10.14 -7.21
C THR A 164 -3.18 10.90 -7.59
N GLU A 165 -3.07 12.18 -7.19
CA GLU A 165 -1.91 13.03 -7.48
C GLU A 165 -0.61 12.53 -6.83
N GLN A 166 -0.70 11.74 -5.75
CA GLN A 166 0.44 11.07 -5.14
C GLN A 166 1.09 10.05 -6.10
N GLY A 167 0.30 9.37 -6.93
CA GLY A 167 0.77 8.35 -7.85
C GLY A 167 1.43 8.87 -9.13
N GLY A 168 1.43 10.19 -9.37
CA GLY A 168 2.16 10.86 -10.45
C GLY A 168 1.34 11.45 -11.59
#